data_AF-A0A4Y8VSG4-F1
#
_entry.id   AF-A0A4Y8VSG4-F1
#
_cell.length_a   1.000
_cell.length_b   1.000
_cell.length_c   1.000
_cell.angle_alpha   90.00
_cell.angle_beta   90.00
_cell.angle_gamma   90.00
#
_symmetry.space_group_name_H-M   'P 1'
#
loop_
_entity.id
_entity.type
_entity.pdbx_description
1 polymer ?
#
loop_
_entity_poly.entity_id
_entity_poly.type
_entity_poly.pdbx_seq_one_letter_code
_entity_poly.pdbx_strand_id
1 'polypeptide(L)'
;MSRPAFSRLPVTVDLPLLLQALAAIENDAWRGHFNTAYFAGDWSGVALISAADALTELSPGTAEPVQRAPWLNDPRWQQALQDLPLEIASARLLRLGPGGQIHEHRDYDLDGPDADLRLHIPLLSPPAVDFWLDGLRMPMSAGECWFLDLARPHRVDNRDSTARIHLVLDCRPGAWLEQMIAEGLPSTPQPDTEDSALQRFQRLLVTDPALSATLQALRDPEAFISQTLALAAERGLSFSREELHAAMRNGRRSWNEQWRV
;
A
#
# COMPACT_ATOMS: atom_id res chain seq x y z
N MET A 1 4.48 -20.05 -13.70
CA MET A 1 4.61 -19.99 -12.22
C MET A 1 3.65 -18.92 -11.73
N SER A 2 3.02 -19.07 -10.55
CA SER A 2 2.18 -18.00 -10.02
C SER A 2 3.06 -16.81 -9.62
N ARG A 3 2.61 -15.59 -9.91
CA ARG A 3 3.24 -14.33 -9.48
C ARG A 3 3.45 -14.36 -7.95
N PRO A 4 4.65 -14.00 -7.42
CA PRO A 4 4.85 -13.92 -5.98
C PRO A 4 3.99 -12.80 -5.38
N ALA A 5 3.70 -12.84 -4.08
CA ALA A 5 2.97 -11.76 -3.43
C ALA A 5 3.81 -10.48 -3.31
N PHE A 6 5.10 -10.62 -3.04
CA PHE A 6 6.04 -9.51 -2.90
C PHE A 6 7.47 -9.97 -3.20
N SER A 7 8.32 -9.05 -3.60
CA SER A 7 9.76 -9.28 -3.76
C SER A 7 10.52 -7.96 -3.62
N ARG A 8 11.58 -7.95 -2.82
CA ARG A 8 12.56 -6.86 -2.82
C ARG A 8 13.55 -7.13 -3.94
N LEU A 9 13.51 -6.31 -4.98
CA LEU A 9 14.39 -6.46 -6.14
C LEU A 9 15.85 -6.23 -5.71
N PRO A 10 16.81 -7.00 -6.24
CA PRO A 10 18.24 -6.86 -5.93
C PRO A 10 18.88 -5.75 -6.77
N VAL A 11 18.24 -4.58 -6.81
CA VAL A 11 18.67 -3.41 -7.58
C VAL A 11 19.03 -2.25 -6.65
N THR A 12 19.91 -1.38 -7.12
CA THR A 12 20.26 -0.14 -6.41
C THR A 12 19.57 1.03 -7.09
N VAL A 13 18.96 1.91 -6.31
CA VAL A 13 18.46 3.21 -6.78
C VAL A 13 19.29 4.33 -6.16
N ASP A 14 19.50 5.42 -6.89
CA ASP A 14 20.18 6.60 -6.36
C ASP A 14 19.23 7.39 -5.45
N LEU A 15 19.05 6.90 -4.22
CA LEU A 15 18.19 7.55 -3.23
C LEU A 15 18.57 9.02 -2.98
N PRO A 16 19.85 9.40 -2.81
CA PRO A 16 20.24 10.81 -2.70
C PRO A 16 19.74 11.67 -3.86
N LEU A 17 19.83 11.18 -5.10
CA LEU A 17 19.36 11.91 -6.28
C LEU A 17 17.82 12.02 -6.32
N LEU A 18 17.11 10.93 -5.98
CA LEU A 18 15.65 10.92 -5.87
C LEU A 18 15.15 11.87 -4.78
N LEU A 19 15.84 11.96 -3.64
CA LEU A 19 15.49 12.90 -2.57
C LEU A 19 15.71 14.35 -2.98
N GLN A 20 16.75 14.64 -3.77
CA GLN A 20 16.96 15.97 -4.34
C GLN A 20 15.86 16.35 -5.35
N ALA A 21 15.44 15.40 -6.18
CA ALA A 21 14.33 15.60 -7.12
C ALA A 21 13.00 15.81 -6.37
N LEU A 22 12.73 14.99 -5.35
CA LEU A 22 11.58 15.13 -4.46
C LEU A 22 11.54 16.51 -3.78
N ALA A 23 12.68 16.99 -3.28
CA ALA A 23 12.77 18.29 -2.60
C ALA A 23 12.49 19.49 -3.53
N ALA A 24 12.61 19.31 -4.85
CA ALA A 24 12.31 20.33 -5.84
C ALA A 24 10.83 20.35 -6.26
N ILE A 25 10.02 19.39 -5.81
CA ILE A 25 8.58 19.38 -6.07
C ILE A 25 7.89 20.46 -5.24
N GLU A 26 7.25 21.41 -5.93
CA GLU A 26 6.48 22.48 -5.30
C GLU A 26 5.23 21.95 -4.59
N ASN A 27 4.82 22.63 -3.52
CA ASN A 27 3.69 22.18 -2.70
C ASN A 27 2.36 22.15 -3.45
N ASP A 28 2.18 23.02 -4.45
CA ASP A 28 0.96 23.12 -5.26
C ASP A 28 0.83 22.02 -6.32
N ALA A 29 1.92 21.33 -6.64
CA ALA A 29 1.92 20.14 -7.49
C ALA A 29 1.21 18.95 -6.83
N TRP A 30 1.19 18.91 -5.49
CA TRP A 30 0.53 17.84 -4.74
C TRP A 30 -0.99 17.94 -4.87
N ARG A 31 -1.58 16.94 -5.52
CA ARG A 31 -3.03 16.81 -5.65
C ARG A 31 -3.54 15.83 -4.60
N GLY A 32 -4.60 16.19 -3.89
CA GLY A 32 -5.30 15.25 -3.03
C GLY A 32 -5.78 14.04 -3.83
N HIS A 33 -5.70 12.86 -3.23
CA HIS A 33 -6.16 11.65 -3.88
C HIS A 33 -7.67 11.76 -4.14
N PHE A 34 -8.09 11.48 -5.38
CA PHE A 34 -9.48 11.70 -5.83
C PHE A 34 -10.50 10.82 -5.08
N ASN A 35 -10.03 9.77 -4.40
CA ASN A 35 -10.86 8.76 -3.80
C ASN A 35 -10.93 8.87 -2.27
N THR A 36 -11.71 9.83 -1.78
CA THR A 36 -11.86 10.15 -0.35
C THR A 36 -12.54 9.06 0.48
N ALA A 37 -13.09 8.02 -0.16
CA ALA A 37 -13.71 6.89 0.54
C ALA A 37 -12.70 5.86 1.08
N TYR A 38 -11.45 5.86 0.59
CA TYR A 38 -10.43 4.85 0.95
C TYR A 38 -9.30 5.38 1.82
N PHE A 39 -9.40 6.58 2.38
CA PHE A 39 -8.38 7.09 3.29
C PHE A 39 -8.91 8.06 4.33
N ALA A 40 -8.13 8.19 5.41
CA ALA A 40 -8.25 9.24 6.41
C ALA A 40 -6.93 10.04 6.48
N GLY A 41 -7.01 11.35 6.74
CA GLY A 41 -5.84 12.23 6.79
C GLY A 41 -5.43 12.76 5.40
N ASP A 42 -4.15 13.12 5.23
CA ASP A 42 -3.61 13.58 3.94
C ASP A 42 -3.11 12.39 3.12
N TRP A 43 -3.85 12.03 2.07
CA TRP A 43 -3.34 11.21 0.98
C TRP A 43 -3.31 12.05 -0.29
N SER A 44 -2.12 12.28 -0.82
CA SER A 44 -1.89 13.11 -1.99
C SER A 44 -0.80 12.54 -2.89
N GLY A 45 -0.75 13.00 -4.13
CA GLY A 45 0.26 12.55 -5.08
C GLY A 45 0.63 13.58 -6.12
N VAL A 46 1.72 13.27 -6.82
CA VAL A 46 2.23 14.02 -7.98
C VAL A 46 2.47 13.02 -9.09
N ALA A 47 1.81 13.23 -10.24
CA ALA A 47 2.05 12.42 -11.42
C ALA A 47 3.35 12.86 -12.11
N LEU A 48 4.24 11.91 -12.34
CA LEU A 48 5.44 12.09 -13.15
C LEU A 48 5.18 11.59 -14.58
N ILE A 49 4.52 10.44 -14.70
CA ILE A 49 4.03 9.84 -15.94
C ILE A 49 2.62 9.31 -15.68
N SER A 50 1.68 9.61 -16.58
CA SER A 50 0.29 9.14 -16.46
C SER A 50 -0.32 8.93 -17.85
N ALA A 51 -1.35 8.11 -17.95
CA ALA A 51 -2.01 7.83 -19.23
C ALA A 51 -2.68 9.10 -19.82
N ALA A 52 -2.70 9.20 -21.15
CA ALA A 52 -3.33 10.33 -21.85
C ALA A 52 -4.85 10.44 -21.61
N ASP A 53 -5.51 9.31 -21.34
CA ASP A 53 -6.96 9.19 -21.11
C ASP A 53 -7.35 9.24 -19.62
N ALA A 54 -6.38 9.42 -18.72
CA ALA A 54 -6.63 9.43 -17.29
C ALA A 54 -7.56 10.60 -16.89
N LEU A 55 -8.64 10.29 -16.15
CA LEU A 55 -9.62 11.29 -15.68
C LEU A 55 -8.96 12.40 -14.86
N THR A 56 -7.99 12.02 -14.03
CA THR A 56 -7.03 12.91 -13.38
C THR A 56 -5.65 12.32 -13.57
N GLU A 57 -4.58 13.10 -13.42
CA GLU A 57 -3.22 12.58 -13.61
C GLU A 57 -2.83 11.46 -12.62
N LEU A 58 -3.57 11.31 -11.51
CA LEU A 58 -3.40 10.21 -10.54
C LEU A 58 -4.36 9.04 -10.77
N SER A 59 -5.31 9.18 -11.69
CA SER A 59 -6.26 8.12 -12.03
C SER A 59 -5.62 7.08 -12.95
N PRO A 60 -6.05 5.81 -12.90
CA PRO A 60 -5.66 4.83 -13.89
C PRO A 60 -6.20 5.22 -15.28
N GLY A 61 -5.53 4.73 -16.32
CA GLY A 61 -5.91 4.89 -17.72
C GLY A 61 -5.21 3.85 -18.59
N THR A 62 -5.62 3.73 -19.84
CA THR A 62 -5.14 2.66 -20.75
C THR A 62 -4.43 3.19 -21.99
N ALA A 63 -4.55 4.49 -22.25
CA ALA A 63 -3.87 5.14 -23.37
C ALA A 63 -2.37 5.29 -23.11
N GLU A 64 -1.67 5.77 -24.13
CA GLU A 64 -0.22 5.96 -24.12
C GLU A 64 0.27 6.77 -22.91
N PRO A 65 1.42 6.39 -22.30
CA PRO A 65 2.03 7.14 -21.21
C PRO A 65 2.45 8.55 -21.65
N VAL A 66 2.06 9.55 -20.86
CA VAL A 66 2.46 10.94 -21.06
C VAL A 66 3.34 11.41 -19.91
N GLN A 67 4.55 11.85 -20.24
CA GLN A 67 5.46 12.48 -19.28
C GLN A 67 4.93 13.85 -18.88
N ARG A 68 4.77 14.09 -17.57
CA ARG A 68 4.26 15.33 -17.00
C ARG A 68 5.39 16.30 -16.69
N ALA A 69 5.01 17.56 -16.42
CA ALA A 69 5.97 18.64 -16.19
C ALA A 69 7.04 18.31 -15.13
N PRO A 70 6.71 17.69 -13.97
CA PRO A 70 7.74 17.33 -12.98
C PRO A 70 8.80 16.34 -13.51
N TRP A 71 8.40 15.41 -14.39
CA TRP A 71 9.34 14.48 -15.02
C TRP A 71 10.19 15.17 -16.09
N LEU A 72 9.56 15.95 -16.98
CA LEU A 72 10.24 16.62 -18.08
C LEU A 72 11.23 17.70 -17.63
N ASN A 73 10.89 18.42 -16.57
CA ASN A 73 11.66 19.58 -16.11
C ASN A 73 12.81 19.20 -15.18
N ASP A 74 12.82 17.98 -14.64
CA ASP A 74 13.84 17.52 -13.69
C ASP A 74 14.49 16.21 -14.17
N PRO A 75 15.69 16.26 -14.78
CA PRO A 75 16.37 15.09 -15.34
C PRO A 75 16.78 14.06 -14.28
N ARG A 76 16.73 14.42 -12.99
CA ARG A 76 17.13 13.55 -11.89
C ARG A 76 16.25 12.32 -11.76
N TRP A 77 14.97 12.41 -12.14
CA TRP A 77 14.07 11.24 -12.15
C TRP A 77 14.55 10.17 -13.13
N GLN A 78 14.93 10.56 -14.34
CA GLN A 78 15.44 9.66 -15.37
C GLN A 78 16.82 9.14 -15.00
N GLN A 79 17.71 10.02 -14.51
CA GLN A 79 19.06 9.64 -14.10
C GLN A 79 19.05 8.62 -12.96
N ALA A 80 18.19 8.80 -11.96
CA ALA A 80 18.10 7.88 -10.83
C ALA A 80 17.54 6.49 -11.20
N LEU A 81 16.83 6.38 -12.33
CA LEU A 81 16.22 5.15 -12.82
C LEU A 81 16.94 4.57 -14.06
N GLN A 82 18.02 5.18 -14.52
CA GLN A 82 18.66 4.88 -15.81
C GLN A 82 19.16 3.43 -15.94
N ASP A 83 19.50 2.79 -14.81
CA ASP A 83 20.00 1.43 -14.76
C ASP A 83 18.88 0.38 -14.64
N LEU A 84 17.62 0.82 -14.59
CA LEU A 84 16.44 -0.04 -14.56
C LEU A 84 15.79 0.00 -15.96
N PRO A 85 15.99 -1.01 -16.83
CA PRO A 85 15.36 -1.09 -18.15
C PRO A 85 13.87 -1.44 -18.03
N LEU A 86 13.11 -0.53 -17.45
CA LEU A 86 11.68 -0.63 -17.19
C LEU A 86 10.90 0.04 -18.32
N GLU A 87 9.86 -0.63 -18.80
CA GLU A 87 8.83 0.01 -19.62
C GLU A 87 7.76 0.61 -18.69
N ILE A 88 7.95 1.89 -18.33
CA ILE A 88 7.11 2.57 -17.34
C ILE A 88 5.82 3.08 -18.00
N ALA A 89 4.69 2.48 -17.61
CA ALA A 89 3.36 2.92 -18.03
C ALA A 89 2.86 4.11 -17.19
N SER A 90 3.15 4.11 -15.89
CA SER A 90 2.84 5.21 -14.98
C SER A 90 3.93 5.39 -13.93
N ALA A 91 4.15 6.63 -13.49
CA ALA A 91 5.08 6.96 -12.42
C ALA A 91 4.49 8.08 -11.57
N ARG A 92 4.43 7.89 -10.25
CA ARG A 92 3.84 8.87 -9.34
C ARG A 92 4.49 8.87 -7.98
N LEU A 93 4.58 10.05 -7.38
CA LEU A 93 4.89 10.20 -5.96
C LEU A 93 3.58 10.07 -5.18
N LEU A 94 3.56 9.23 -4.15
CA LEU A 94 2.41 9.09 -3.24
C LEU A 94 2.82 9.43 -1.81
N ARG A 95 2.24 10.51 -1.28
CA ARG A 95 2.42 10.99 0.08
C ARG A 95 1.26 10.55 0.95
N LEU A 96 1.58 9.97 2.11
CA LEU A 96 0.67 9.78 3.22
C LEU A 96 1.17 10.64 4.39
N GLY A 97 0.42 11.68 4.74
CA GLY A 97 0.77 12.61 5.80
C GLY A 97 0.77 11.97 7.19
N PRO A 98 1.25 12.69 8.22
CA PRO A 98 1.24 12.23 9.61
C PRO A 98 -0.17 11.80 10.06
N GLY A 99 -0.28 10.65 10.72
CA GLY A 99 -1.55 10.07 11.14
C GLY A 99 -2.45 9.56 9.99
N GLY A 100 -1.99 9.63 8.74
CA GLY A 100 -2.77 9.22 7.58
C GLY A 100 -2.96 7.71 7.50
N GLN A 101 -4.11 7.29 6.97
CA GLN A 101 -4.47 5.88 6.79
C GLN A 101 -5.03 5.68 5.40
N ILE A 102 -4.58 4.63 4.72
CA ILE A 102 -5.19 4.12 3.49
C ILE A 102 -5.89 2.82 3.88
N HIS A 103 -7.21 2.79 3.76
CA HIS A 103 -8.04 1.65 4.15
C HIS A 103 -7.79 0.43 3.26
N GLU A 104 -8.13 -0.75 3.78
CA GLU A 104 -7.92 -2.00 3.04
C GLU A 104 -8.70 -2.02 1.72
N HIS A 105 -7.97 -2.19 0.62
CA HIS A 105 -8.51 -2.24 -0.74
C HIS A 105 -7.70 -3.20 -1.62
N ARG A 106 -8.10 -3.30 -2.89
CA ARG A 106 -7.43 -4.05 -3.95
C ARG A 106 -7.34 -3.18 -5.19
N ASP A 107 -6.23 -3.27 -5.89
CA ASP A 107 -6.02 -2.62 -7.17
C ASP A 107 -6.40 -3.59 -8.28
N TYR A 108 -7.67 -3.56 -8.68
CA TYR A 108 -8.22 -4.51 -9.64
C TYR A 108 -7.62 -4.37 -11.06
N ASP A 109 -7.08 -3.20 -11.39
CA ASP A 109 -6.37 -2.93 -12.64
C ASP A 109 -5.02 -3.66 -12.73
N LEU A 110 -4.50 -4.17 -11.60
CA LEU A 110 -3.24 -4.93 -11.54
C LEU A 110 -3.44 -6.46 -11.56
N ASP A 111 -4.68 -6.91 -11.70
CA ASP A 111 -5.00 -8.34 -11.75
C ASP A 111 -4.84 -8.91 -13.17
N GLY A 112 -4.27 -10.11 -13.27
CA GLY A 112 -4.07 -10.82 -14.54
C GLY A 112 -2.62 -10.87 -15.05
N PRO A 113 -2.37 -11.71 -16.07
CA PRO A 113 -1.01 -12.01 -16.55
C PRO A 113 -0.35 -10.82 -17.25
N ASP A 114 -1.13 -10.04 -18.00
CA ASP A 114 -0.64 -8.91 -18.79
C ASP A 114 -0.72 -7.56 -18.03
N ALA A 115 -1.21 -7.60 -16.79
CA ALA A 115 -1.34 -6.41 -15.96
C ALA A 115 0.03 -5.90 -15.49
N ASP A 116 0.13 -4.58 -15.35
CA ASP A 116 1.35 -3.90 -14.95
C ASP A 116 1.87 -4.43 -13.60
N LEU A 117 3.20 -4.48 -13.47
CA LEU A 117 3.90 -4.86 -12.27
C LEU A 117 4.25 -3.59 -11.49
N ARG A 118 3.53 -3.37 -10.38
CA ARG A 118 3.70 -2.18 -9.55
C ARG A 118 4.93 -2.31 -8.65
N LEU A 119 5.84 -1.35 -8.81
CA LEU A 119 7.03 -1.18 -7.98
C LEU A 119 6.84 -0.01 -7.01
N HIS A 120 7.32 -0.20 -5.78
CA HIS A 120 7.43 0.82 -4.75
C HIS A 120 8.90 1.07 -4.44
N ILE A 121 9.32 2.33 -4.54
CA ILE A 121 10.62 2.81 -4.07
C ILE A 121 10.34 3.77 -2.92
N PRO A 122 10.52 3.35 -1.65
CA PRO A 122 10.35 4.23 -0.51
C PRO A 122 11.41 5.34 -0.55
N LEU A 123 10.97 6.60 -0.58
CA LEU A 123 11.87 7.76 -0.51
C LEU A 123 11.95 8.25 0.94
N LEU A 124 10.79 8.48 1.55
CA LEU A 124 10.61 8.75 2.97
C LEU A 124 9.70 7.67 3.56
N SER A 125 10.23 6.87 4.48
CA SER A 125 9.49 5.79 5.14
C SER A 125 9.85 5.76 6.62
N PRO A 126 9.25 6.63 7.44
CA PRO A 126 9.58 6.71 8.85
C PRO A 126 9.15 5.45 9.62
N PRO A 127 9.74 5.16 10.80
CA PRO A 127 9.61 3.86 11.45
C PRO A 127 8.19 3.47 11.88
N ALA A 128 7.30 4.43 12.10
CA ALA A 128 5.92 4.17 12.51
C ALA A 128 4.93 4.06 11.33
N VAL A 129 5.43 3.70 10.15
CA VAL A 129 4.60 3.37 8.97
C VAL A 129 4.52 1.88 8.80
N ASP A 130 3.30 1.35 8.75
CA ASP A 130 3.06 -0.05 8.39
C ASP A 130 2.40 -0.13 7.01
N PHE A 131 3.03 -0.83 6.07
CA PHE A 131 2.39 -1.26 4.83
C PHE A 131 1.97 -2.71 4.99
N TRP A 132 0.68 -3.00 4.90
CA TRP A 132 0.13 -4.34 5.03
C TRP A 132 -0.26 -4.87 3.65
N LEU A 133 0.19 -6.08 3.33
CA LEU A 133 -0.16 -6.82 2.12
C LEU A 133 -0.60 -8.23 2.50
N ASP A 134 -1.83 -8.59 2.16
CA ASP A 134 -2.41 -9.92 2.44
C ASP A 134 -2.28 -10.33 3.92
N GLY A 135 -2.43 -9.35 4.82
CA GLY A 135 -2.30 -9.53 6.27
C GLY A 135 -0.87 -9.58 6.81
N LEU A 136 0.15 -9.39 5.96
CA LEU A 136 1.56 -9.38 6.32
C LEU A 136 2.12 -7.95 6.29
N ARG A 137 2.93 -7.56 7.29
CA ARG A 137 3.57 -6.25 7.31
C ARG A 137 4.87 -6.26 6.50
N MET A 138 4.94 -5.42 5.47
CA MET A 138 6.08 -5.32 4.56
C MET A 138 7.19 -4.46 5.18
N PRO A 139 8.41 -4.99 5.40
CA PRO A 139 9.50 -4.28 6.07
C PRO A 139 10.30 -3.43 5.06
N MET A 140 9.62 -2.53 4.36
CA MET A 140 10.22 -1.68 3.34
C MET A 140 11.06 -0.55 3.96
N SER A 141 12.30 -0.39 3.49
CA SER A 141 13.21 0.69 3.89
C SER A 141 13.46 1.69 2.75
N ALA A 142 13.82 2.92 3.13
CA ALA A 142 14.16 3.97 2.17
C ALA A 142 15.30 3.54 1.24
N GLY A 143 15.14 3.78 -0.07
CA GLY A 143 16.13 3.43 -1.09
C GLY A 143 16.11 1.97 -1.55
N GLU A 144 15.14 1.16 -1.10
CA GLU A 144 14.89 -0.17 -1.67
C GLU A 144 13.91 -0.09 -2.85
N CYS A 145 13.83 -1.15 -3.64
CA CYS A 145 12.84 -1.30 -4.72
C CYS A 145 12.03 -2.60 -4.50
N TRP A 146 10.72 -2.46 -4.41
CA TRP A 146 9.82 -3.54 -4.02
C TRP A 146 8.73 -3.76 -5.06
N PHE A 147 8.63 -4.98 -5.57
CA PHE A 147 7.41 -5.44 -6.22
C PHE A 147 6.40 -5.87 -5.17
N LEU A 148 5.15 -5.44 -5.30
CA LEU A 148 4.02 -5.82 -4.46
C LEU A 148 2.82 -6.18 -5.35
N ASP A 149 2.24 -7.37 -5.15
CA ASP A 149 1.04 -7.83 -5.83
C ASP A 149 -0.21 -7.17 -5.23
N LEU A 150 -0.48 -5.92 -5.62
CA LEU A 150 -1.57 -5.10 -5.05
C LEU A 150 -2.97 -5.46 -5.55
N ALA A 151 -3.11 -6.48 -6.42
CA ALA A 151 -4.40 -7.15 -6.63
C ALA A 151 -4.88 -7.88 -5.36
N ARG A 152 -3.97 -8.11 -4.40
CA ARG A 152 -4.26 -8.62 -3.05
C ARG A 152 -4.71 -7.50 -2.12
N PRO A 153 -5.47 -7.83 -1.05
CA PRO A 153 -5.86 -6.85 -0.04
C PRO A 153 -4.63 -6.17 0.56
N HIS A 154 -4.63 -4.85 0.60
CA HIS A 154 -3.54 -4.09 1.19
C HIS A 154 -4.04 -2.78 1.81
N ARG A 155 -3.31 -2.29 2.81
CA ARG A 155 -3.59 -1.03 3.54
C ARG A 155 -2.29 -0.39 4.02
N VAL A 156 -2.34 0.89 4.38
CA VAL A 156 -1.17 1.61 4.90
C VAL A 156 -1.57 2.46 6.09
N ASP A 157 -0.81 2.37 7.18
CA ASP A 157 -1.02 3.17 8.38
C ASP A 157 0.24 4.00 8.64
N ASN A 158 0.16 5.33 8.49
CA ASN A 158 1.23 6.23 8.90
C ASN A 158 0.93 6.76 10.31
N ARG A 159 1.43 6.06 11.34
CA ARG A 159 1.29 6.47 12.75
C ARG A 159 2.41 7.42 13.18
N ASP A 160 3.29 7.80 12.25
CA ASP A 160 4.39 8.71 12.52
C ASP A 160 3.93 10.18 12.56
N SER A 161 4.81 11.03 13.08
CA SER A 161 4.69 12.49 13.06
C SER A 161 5.15 13.12 11.74
N THR A 162 5.73 12.32 10.85
CA THR A 162 6.31 12.74 9.57
C THR A 162 5.62 12.03 8.40
N ALA A 163 5.71 12.62 7.21
CA ALA A 163 5.06 12.06 6.04
C ALA A 163 5.84 10.86 5.46
N ARG A 164 5.10 9.86 4.99
CA ARG A 164 5.61 8.80 4.12
C ARG A 164 5.48 9.23 2.67
N ILE A 165 6.53 9.06 1.88
CA ILE A 165 6.53 9.33 0.42
C ILE A 165 7.23 8.19 -0.30
N HIS A 166 6.51 7.51 -1.20
CA HIS A 166 7.12 6.53 -2.12
C HIS A 166 7.00 7.03 -3.56
N LEU A 167 8.01 6.73 -4.36
CA LEU A 167 7.90 6.69 -5.81
C LEU A 167 7.27 5.35 -6.20
N VAL A 168 6.15 5.39 -6.90
CA VAL A 168 5.41 4.23 -7.36
C VAL A 168 5.46 4.19 -8.88
N LEU A 169 5.89 3.06 -9.43
CA LEU A 169 6.01 2.82 -10.86
C LEU A 169 5.08 1.68 -11.24
N ASP A 170 4.22 1.89 -12.24
CA ASP A 170 3.52 0.81 -12.93
C ASP A 170 4.32 0.49 -14.19
N CYS A 171 4.85 -0.74 -14.27
CA CYS A 171 5.71 -1.16 -15.36
C CYS A 171 5.06 -2.28 -16.15
N ARG A 172 5.15 -2.25 -17.49
CA ARG A 172 4.70 -3.37 -18.32
C ARG A 172 5.48 -4.63 -17.94
N PRO A 173 4.85 -5.82 -17.95
CA PRO A 173 5.57 -7.08 -17.78
C PRO A 173 6.70 -7.20 -18.82
N GLY A 174 7.86 -7.68 -18.38
CA GLY A 174 9.02 -7.81 -19.24
C GLY A 174 10.07 -8.72 -18.62
N ALA A 175 10.86 -9.40 -19.47
CA ALA A 175 11.79 -10.45 -19.04
C ALA A 175 12.77 -9.98 -17.95
N TRP A 176 13.29 -8.76 -18.08
CA TRP A 176 14.21 -8.21 -17.07
C TRP A 176 13.53 -8.00 -15.72
N LEU A 177 12.32 -7.41 -15.71
CA LEU A 177 11.59 -7.13 -14.47
C LEU A 177 11.16 -8.43 -13.78
N GLU A 178 10.65 -9.40 -14.55
CA GLU A 178 10.32 -10.73 -14.04
C GLU A 178 11.54 -11.45 -13.45
N GLN A 179 12.70 -11.33 -14.09
CA GLN A 179 13.95 -11.86 -13.59
C GLN A 179 14.36 -11.19 -12.27
N MET A 180 14.33 -9.86 -12.17
CA MET A 180 14.66 -9.15 -10.93
C MET A 180 13.70 -9.48 -9.79
N ILE A 181 12.41 -9.66 -10.07
CA ILE A 181 11.44 -10.13 -9.10
C ILE A 181 11.84 -11.52 -8.59
N ALA A 182 12.16 -12.46 -9.51
CA ALA A 182 12.54 -13.82 -9.14
C ALA A 182 13.86 -13.87 -8.34
N GLU A 183 14.88 -13.11 -8.76
CA GLU A 183 16.18 -13.02 -8.10
C GLU A 183 16.11 -12.32 -6.74
N GLY A 184 15.12 -11.44 -6.54
CA GLY A 184 14.88 -10.78 -5.26
C GLY A 184 14.33 -11.71 -4.19
N LEU A 185 13.55 -12.73 -4.57
CA LEU A 185 12.83 -13.59 -3.62
C LEU A 185 13.71 -14.22 -2.53
N PRO A 186 14.87 -14.84 -2.84
CA PRO A 186 15.71 -15.48 -1.82
C PRO A 186 16.27 -14.49 -0.79
N SER A 187 16.42 -13.21 -1.16
CA SER A 187 16.98 -12.17 -0.31
C SER A 187 15.92 -11.22 0.26
N THR A 188 14.65 -11.44 -0.07
CA THR A 188 13.53 -10.64 0.41
C THR A 188 13.38 -10.88 1.91
N PRO A 189 13.46 -9.83 2.75
CA PRO A 189 13.31 -9.98 4.18
C PRO A 189 11.92 -10.52 4.50
N GLN A 190 11.84 -11.41 5.49
CA GLN A 190 10.56 -11.96 5.92
C GLN A 190 9.68 -10.82 6.46
N PRO A 191 8.39 -10.79 6.11
CA PRO A 191 7.44 -9.88 6.73
C PRO A 191 7.49 -9.98 8.24
N ASP A 192 7.27 -8.86 8.92
CA ASP A 192 7.14 -8.89 10.37
C ASP A 192 5.94 -9.75 10.74
N THR A 193 6.18 -10.72 11.62
CA THR A 193 5.16 -11.65 12.13
C THR A 193 4.43 -11.07 13.34
N GLU A 194 4.70 -9.82 13.71
CA GLU A 194 3.93 -9.13 14.72
C GLU A 194 2.51 -8.89 14.20
N ASP A 195 1.55 -9.57 14.83
CA ASP A 195 0.15 -9.31 14.60
C ASP A 195 -0.19 -7.82 14.74
N SER A 196 -1.00 -7.34 13.80
CA SER A 196 -1.73 -6.09 13.95
C SER A 196 -2.51 -6.05 15.27
N ALA A 197 -2.83 -4.85 15.74
CA ALA A 197 -3.64 -4.70 16.95
C ALA A 197 -4.99 -5.44 16.85
N LEU A 198 -5.58 -5.48 15.65
CA LEU A 198 -6.81 -6.23 15.38
C LEU A 198 -6.61 -7.75 15.49
N GLN A 199 -5.56 -8.30 14.88
CA GLN A 199 -5.26 -9.73 14.99
C GLN A 199 -4.93 -10.14 16.44
N ARG A 200 -4.21 -9.28 17.18
CA ARG A 200 -4.00 -9.46 18.63
C ARG A 200 -5.32 -9.48 19.40
N PHE A 201 -6.25 -8.57 19.07
CA PHE A 201 -7.57 -8.52 19.69
C PHE A 201 -8.43 -9.75 19.34
N GLN A 202 -8.37 -10.22 18.08
CA GLN A 202 -9.04 -11.45 17.67
C GLN A 202 -8.52 -12.67 18.44
N ARG A 203 -7.21 -12.78 18.66
CA ARG A 203 -6.64 -13.84 19.51
C ARG A 203 -7.13 -13.76 20.95
N LEU A 204 -7.22 -12.54 21.51
CA LEU A 204 -7.80 -12.35 22.85
C LEU A 204 -9.25 -12.84 22.92
N LEU A 205 -10.08 -12.58 21.90
CA LEU A 205 -11.46 -13.08 21.84
C LEU A 205 -11.55 -14.60 21.80
N VAL A 206 -10.56 -15.28 21.22
CA VAL A 206 -10.49 -16.75 21.21
C VAL A 206 -10.14 -17.30 22.59
N THR A 207 -9.26 -16.62 23.33
CA THR A 207 -8.75 -17.09 24.62
C THR A 207 -9.53 -16.59 25.84
N ASP A 208 -10.40 -15.58 25.68
CA ASP A 208 -11.23 -14.98 26.74
C ASP A 208 -12.73 -15.17 26.43
N PRO A 209 -13.38 -16.22 26.99
CA PRO A 209 -14.80 -16.48 26.78
C PRO A 209 -15.73 -15.37 27.29
N ALA A 210 -15.34 -14.63 28.33
CA ALA A 210 -16.18 -13.59 28.90
C ALA A 210 -16.19 -12.34 27.99
N LEU A 211 -15.02 -11.99 27.45
CA LEU A 211 -14.90 -10.94 26.43
C LEU A 211 -15.69 -11.30 25.17
N SER A 212 -15.58 -12.55 24.72
CA SER A 212 -16.33 -13.08 23.57
C SER A 212 -17.85 -13.02 23.80
N ALA A 213 -18.33 -13.48 24.95
CA ALA A 213 -19.75 -13.43 25.31
C ALA A 213 -20.29 -12.00 25.36
N THR A 214 -19.49 -11.04 25.85
CA THR A 214 -19.85 -9.61 25.88
C THR A 214 -20.13 -9.07 24.48
N LEU A 215 -19.25 -9.36 23.52
CA LEU A 215 -19.44 -8.91 22.14
C LEU A 215 -20.55 -9.68 21.42
N GLN A 216 -20.70 -10.98 21.66
CA GLN A 216 -21.76 -11.82 21.06
C GLN A 216 -23.18 -11.40 21.50
N ALA A 217 -23.33 -10.78 22.67
CA ALA A 217 -24.61 -10.26 23.14
C ALA A 217 -25.11 -9.04 22.34
N LEU A 218 -24.23 -8.36 21.61
CA LEU A 218 -24.55 -7.16 20.84
C LEU A 218 -25.12 -7.55 19.47
N ARG A 219 -26.42 -7.29 19.28
CA ARG A 219 -27.13 -7.56 18.01
C ARG A 219 -27.08 -6.38 17.04
N ASP A 220 -26.88 -5.17 17.57
CA ASP A 220 -26.75 -3.96 16.77
C ASP A 220 -25.31 -3.83 16.25
N PRO A 221 -25.09 -3.72 14.93
CA PRO A 221 -23.74 -3.63 14.36
C PRO A 221 -22.94 -2.42 14.86
N GLU A 222 -23.58 -1.28 15.06
CA GLU A 222 -22.91 -0.05 15.51
C GLU A 222 -22.49 -0.15 16.99
N ALA A 223 -23.35 -0.71 17.84
CA ALA A 223 -23.01 -1.03 19.21
C ALA A 223 -21.87 -2.06 19.28
N PHE A 224 -21.89 -3.10 18.44
CA PHE A 224 -20.81 -4.08 18.35
C PHE A 224 -19.47 -3.42 18.02
N ILE A 225 -19.44 -2.57 16.99
CA ILE A 225 -18.23 -1.88 16.55
C ILE A 225 -17.70 -0.95 17.65
N SER A 226 -18.57 -0.11 18.20
CA SER A 226 -18.20 0.87 19.22
C SER A 226 -17.66 0.18 20.46
N GLN A 227 -18.32 -0.89 20.93
CA GLN A 227 -17.86 -1.66 22.09
C GLN A 227 -16.54 -2.40 21.81
N THR A 228 -16.37 -2.95 20.61
CA THR A 228 -15.14 -3.63 20.21
C THR A 228 -13.95 -2.68 20.24
N LEU A 229 -14.10 -1.48 19.67
CA LEU A 229 -13.06 -0.45 19.66
C LEU A 229 -12.72 0.02 21.09
N ALA A 230 -13.72 0.23 21.94
CA ALA A 230 -13.50 0.61 23.33
C ALA A 230 -12.73 -0.46 24.12
N LEU A 231 -13.15 -1.73 24.03
CA LEU A 231 -12.50 -2.85 24.72
C LEU A 231 -11.05 -3.08 24.23
N ALA A 232 -10.79 -2.86 22.95
CA ALA A 232 -9.45 -2.92 22.39
C ALA A 232 -8.57 -1.78 22.93
N ALA A 233 -9.08 -0.55 22.93
CA ALA A 233 -8.37 0.63 23.42
C ALA A 233 -7.98 0.51 24.91
N GLU A 234 -8.88 0.00 25.76
CA GLU A 234 -8.61 -0.31 27.17
C GLU A 234 -7.41 -1.26 27.37
N ARG A 235 -7.09 -2.07 26.36
CA ARG A 235 -6.01 -3.05 26.36
C ARG A 235 -4.77 -2.57 25.58
N GLY A 236 -4.74 -1.29 25.21
CA GLY A 236 -3.64 -0.70 24.43
C GLY A 236 -3.58 -1.19 22.99
N LEU A 237 -4.68 -1.74 22.45
CA LEU A 237 -4.78 -2.19 21.07
C LEU A 237 -5.57 -1.15 20.27
N SER A 238 -4.92 -0.49 19.33
CA SER A 238 -5.53 0.54 18.48
C SER A 238 -5.68 0.04 17.05
N PHE A 239 -6.92 -0.05 16.58
CA PHE A 239 -7.27 -0.29 15.18
C PHE A 239 -8.50 0.54 14.82
N SER A 240 -8.66 0.84 13.53
CA SER A 240 -9.73 1.67 13.01
C SER A 240 -11.07 0.92 12.91
N ARG A 241 -12.15 1.70 12.83
CA ARG A 241 -13.49 1.21 12.51
C ARG A 241 -13.49 0.50 11.15
N GLU A 242 -12.73 1.02 10.19
CA GLU A 242 -12.62 0.51 8.83
C GLU A 242 -11.91 -0.84 8.79
N GLU A 243 -10.82 -1.01 9.56
CA GLU A 243 -10.17 -2.31 9.76
C GLU A 243 -11.14 -3.34 10.35
N LEU A 244 -11.91 -2.96 11.38
CA LEU A 244 -12.90 -3.86 11.97
C LEU A 244 -14.01 -4.23 10.97
N HIS A 245 -14.52 -3.26 10.22
CA HIS A 245 -15.51 -3.52 9.16
C HIS A 245 -14.97 -4.46 8.09
N ALA A 246 -13.72 -4.26 7.65
CA ALA A 246 -13.07 -5.15 6.68
C ALA A 246 -13.00 -6.58 7.20
N ALA A 247 -12.56 -6.77 8.45
CA ALA A 247 -12.55 -8.09 9.10
C ALA A 247 -13.95 -8.70 9.23
N MET A 248 -14.97 -7.92 9.60
CA MET A 248 -16.36 -8.39 9.66
C MET A 248 -16.88 -8.83 8.28
N ARG A 249 -16.57 -8.09 7.20
CA ARG A 249 -16.92 -8.46 5.83
C ARG A 249 -16.22 -9.75 5.40
N ASN A 250 -14.92 -9.86 5.68
CA ASN A 250 -14.12 -11.04 5.35
C ASN A 250 -14.63 -12.27 6.10
N GLY A 251 -14.90 -12.17 7.40
CA GLY A 251 -15.47 -13.26 8.20
C GLY A 251 -16.83 -13.75 7.68
N ARG A 252 -17.73 -12.84 7.28
CA ARG A 252 -19.01 -13.20 6.66
C ARG A 252 -18.83 -13.91 5.31
N ARG A 253 -17.88 -13.46 4.49
CA ARG A 253 -17.58 -14.08 3.20
C ARG A 253 -17.03 -15.49 3.37
N SER A 254 -16.03 -15.66 4.24
CA SER A 254 -15.43 -16.98 4.54
C SER A 254 -16.47 -17.95 5.11
N TRP A 255 -17.38 -17.48 5.97
CA TRP A 255 -18.49 -18.30 6.45
C TRP A 255 -19.40 -18.76 5.30
N ASN A 256 -19.81 -17.85 4.41
CA ASN A 256 -20.68 -18.18 3.28
C ASN A 256 -20.02 -19.13 2.26
N GLU A 257 -18.72 -18.97 2.01
CA GLU A 257 -17.95 -19.82 1.09
C GLU A 257 -17.81 -21.26 1.60
N GLN A 258 -17.75 -21.47 2.93
CA GLN A 258 -17.74 -22.83 3.53
C GLN A 258 -19.02 -23.64 3.23
N TRP A 259 -20.10 -22.98 2.81
CA TRP A 259 -21.40 -23.61 2.50
C TRP A 259 -21.72 -23.63 0.99
N ARG A 260 -20.82 -23.15 0.13
CA ARG A 260 -20.95 -23.26 -1.33
C ARG A 260 -20.20 -24.50 -1.81
N VAL A 261 -20.89 -25.64 -1.75
CA VAL A 261 -20.52 -26.89 -2.46
C VAL A 261 -21.18 -26.87 -3.83
#